data_AF-A0A1F2W925-F1
#
_entry.id   AF-A0A1F2W925-F1
#
_cell.length_a   1.000
_cell.length_b   1.000
_cell.length_c   1.000
_cell.angle_alpha   90.00
_cell.angle_beta   90.00
_cell.angle_gamma   90.00
#
_symmetry.space_group_name_H-M   'P 1'
#
loop_
_entity.id
_entity.type
_entity.pdbx_description
1 polymer ?
#
loop_
_entity_poly.entity_id
_entity_poly.type
_entity_poly.pdbx_seq_one_letter_code
_entity_poly.pdbx_strand_id
1 'polypeptide(L)'
;MNARRPLVALLALLVVAAVLVGCGSREHVITQEGEIPDSVPDDFPVPADATVGVSVVDQLAHQTEFALALAQGVEEAAQYYLVNLVSSGYVVESSAGDDTRWGISFSRGALRGTVRIEAGETGCSVVVNINQSGG
;
A
#
# COMPACT_ATOMS: atom_id res chain seq x y z
N MET A 1 -25.16 -65.51 13.13
CA MET A 1 -25.58 -64.58 12.05
C MET A 1 -24.78 -63.30 12.19
N ASN A 2 -24.09 -62.95 11.12
CA ASN A 2 -22.97 -62.01 11.08
C ASN A 2 -23.40 -60.55 11.29
N ALA A 3 -22.95 -59.92 12.38
CA ALA A 3 -23.05 -58.46 12.55
C ALA A 3 -21.98 -57.79 11.68
N ARG A 4 -22.44 -57.04 10.68
CA ARG A 4 -21.63 -56.39 9.66
C ARG A 4 -21.08 -55.05 10.19
N ARG A 5 -19.75 -54.95 10.09
CA ARG A 5 -18.90 -53.80 9.71
C ARG A 5 -18.90 -52.53 10.58
N PRO A 6 -17.71 -52.14 11.08
CA PRO A 6 -17.42 -50.80 11.61
C PRO A 6 -16.97 -49.88 10.47
N LEU A 7 -17.37 -48.61 10.48
CA LEU A 7 -16.59 -47.55 9.83
C LEU A 7 -17.07 -46.18 10.34
N VAL A 8 -16.42 -45.75 11.41
CA VAL A 8 -16.48 -44.39 11.93
C VAL A 8 -15.84 -43.48 10.89
N ALA A 9 -16.63 -42.52 10.39
CA ALA A 9 -16.21 -41.52 9.42
C ALA A 9 -15.12 -40.63 10.02
N LEU A 10 -13.92 -40.68 9.44
CA LEU A 10 -12.79 -39.86 9.83
C LEU A 10 -12.49 -38.85 8.71
N LEU A 11 -12.72 -37.60 9.08
CA LEU A 11 -12.25 -36.32 8.59
C LEU A 11 -11.07 -36.28 7.59
N ALA A 12 -11.15 -35.21 6.77
CA ALA A 12 -10.07 -34.41 6.16
C ALA A 12 -9.40 -34.98 4.89
N LEU A 13 -9.38 -34.20 3.79
CA LEU A 13 -8.37 -33.16 3.58
C LEU A 13 -8.58 -32.46 2.21
N LEU A 14 -8.50 -31.13 2.24
CA LEU A 14 -8.21 -30.16 1.18
C LEU A 14 -8.61 -30.47 -0.29
N VAL A 15 -9.62 -29.73 -0.73
CA VAL A 15 -9.68 -29.19 -2.10
C VAL A 15 -8.89 -27.89 -2.09
N VAL A 16 -7.73 -27.84 -2.74
CA VAL A 16 -7.20 -26.58 -3.29
C VAL A 16 -6.77 -26.86 -4.72
N ALA A 17 -7.55 -26.30 -5.63
CA ALA A 17 -7.34 -26.32 -7.06
C ALA A 17 -6.03 -25.62 -7.43
N ALA A 18 -5.43 -26.13 -8.51
CA ALA A 18 -4.32 -25.51 -9.21
C ALA A 18 -4.62 -24.05 -9.57
N VAL A 19 -3.68 -23.15 -9.28
CA VAL A 19 -3.47 -21.96 -10.10
C VAL A 19 -1.99 -21.94 -10.47
N LEU A 20 -1.77 -22.05 -11.77
CA LEU A 20 -0.51 -21.86 -12.46
C LEU A 20 0.10 -20.52 -12.04
N VAL A 21 1.23 -20.55 -11.34
CA VAL A 21 2.09 -19.37 -11.24
C VAL A 21 2.75 -19.21 -12.60
N GLY A 22 2.10 -18.44 -13.47
CA GLY A 22 2.71 -17.94 -14.68
C GLY A 22 3.96 -17.14 -14.28
N CYS A 23 5.12 -17.58 -14.76
CA CYS A 23 6.32 -16.76 -14.80
C CYS A 23 6.10 -15.63 -15.82
N GLY A 24 5.31 -14.62 -15.45
CA GLY A 24 5.27 -13.35 -16.18
C GLY A 24 6.56 -12.60 -15.92
N SER A 25 7.31 -12.28 -16.97
CA SER A 25 8.50 -11.43 -16.90
C SER A 25 8.13 -10.12 -16.20
N ARG A 26 8.92 -9.70 -15.19
CA ARG A 26 8.74 -8.43 -14.45
C ARG A 26 9.13 -7.19 -15.27
N GLU A 27 9.04 -7.27 -16.59
CA GLU A 27 9.47 -6.22 -17.53
C GLU A 27 8.69 -4.90 -17.36
N HIS A 28 7.57 -4.93 -16.64
CA HIS A 28 6.71 -3.78 -16.38
C HIS A 28 6.88 -3.16 -14.98
N VAL A 29 7.81 -3.67 -14.17
CA VAL A 29 8.10 -3.15 -12.82
C VAL A 29 9.39 -2.35 -12.87
N ILE A 30 9.29 -1.04 -12.64
CA ILE A 30 10.42 -0.14 -12.50
C ILE A 30 10.69 0.07 -11.01
N THR A 31 11.96 -0.01 -10.60
CA THR A 31 12.39 0.29 -9.23
C THR A 31 13.44 1.40 -9.26
N GLN A 32 13.23 2.44 -8.46
CA GLN A 32 14.13 3.59 -8.35
C GLN A 32 14.46 3.86 -6.88
N GLU A 33 15.58 4.52 -6.62
CA GLU A 33 16.02 4.90 -5.27
C GLU A 33 16.20 6.43 -5.21
N GLY A 34 15.72 7.05 -4.13
CA GLY A 34 15.95 8.47 -3.86
C GLY A 34 15.09 9.44 -4.68
N GLU A 35 14.21 8.95 -5.54
CA GLU A 35 13.39 9.75 -6.44
C GLU A 35 11.90 9.40 -6.33
N ILE A 36 11.05 10.42 -6.36
CA ILE A 36 9.60 10.26 -6.51
C ILE A 36 9.32 9.90 -7.97
N PRO A 37 8.58 8.82 -8.27
CA PRO A 37 8.30 8.44 -9.65
C PRO A 37 7.48 9.49 -10.40
N ASP A 38 7.73 9.65 -11.70
CA ASP A 38 6.97 10.54 -12.60
C ASP A 38 5.46 10.18 -12.70
N SER A 39 5.08 8.98 -12.28
CA SER A 39 3.68 8.53 -12.21
C SER A 39 2.92 9.11 -11.01
N VAL A 40 3.62 9.67 -10.03
CA VAL A 40 3.02 10.41 -8.90
C VAL A 40 2.62 11.79 -9.41
N PRO A 41 1.39 12.28 -9.15
CA PRO A 41 1.01 13.63 -9.55
C PRO A 41 1.91 14.70 -8.93
N ASP A 42 2.28 15.72 -9.70
CA ASP A 42 3.18 16.82 -9.27
C ASP A 42 2.70 17.57 -8.02
N ASP A 43 1.39 17.58 -7.79
CA ASP A 43 0.75 18.21 -6.65
C ASP A 43 0.46 17.25 -5.50
N PHE A 44 0.98 16.02 -5.54
CA PHE A 44 0.92 15.12 -4.41
C PHE A 44 1.77 15.66 -3.25
N PRO A 45 1.23 15.75 -2.03
CA PRO A 45 1.93 16.40 -0.93
C PRO A 45 3.06 15.53 -0.37
N VAL A 46 4.29 15.84 -0.75
CA VAL A 46 5.52 15.24 -0.17
C VAL A 46 6.13 16.25 0.81
N PRO A 47 6.35 15.89 2.09
CA PRO A 47 7.03 16.78 3.04
C PRO A 47 8.41 17.21 2.52
N ALA A 48 8.75 18.49 2.65
CA ALA A 48 9.99 19.04 2.08
C ALA A 48 11.27 18.48 2.74
N ASP A 49 11.15 17.99 3.97
CA ASP A 49 12.21 17.34 4.76
C ASP A 49 12.21 15.81 4.64
N ALA A 50 11.34 15.23 3.80
CA ALA A 50 11.28 13.80 3.59
C ALA A 50 12.52 13.28 2.85
N THR A 51 13.11 12.21 3.37
CA THR A 51 14.10 11.43 2.61
C THR A 51 13.37 10.37 1.79
N VAL A 52 13.50 10.42 0.48
CA VAL A 52 12.89 9.42 -0.42
C VAL A 52 13.71 8.14 -0.38
N GLY A 53 13.05 7.01 -0.13
CA GLY A 53 13.64 5.69 -0.13
C GLY A 53 13.51 5.01 -1.50
N VAL A 54 12.99 3.79 -1.49
CA VAL A 54 12.73 3.01 -2.71
C VAL A 54 11.34 3.34 -3.25
N SER A 55 11.22 3.41 -4.56
CA SER A 55 9.96 3.49 -5.27
C SER A 55 9.82 2.35 -6.28
N VAL A 56 8.58 1.90 -6.48
CA VAL A 56 8.19 0.80 -7.36
C VAL A 56 7.01 1.24 -8.20
N VAL A 57 7.15 1.18 -9.52
CA VAL A 57 6.06 1.44 -10.47
C VAL A 57 5.73 0.15 -11.21
N ASP A 58 4.54 -0.38 -11.00
CA ASP A 58 3.97 -1.45 -11.82
C ASP A 58 3.09 -0.82 -12.91
N GLN A 59 3.64 -0.76 -14.13
CA GLN A 59 2.96 -0.15 -15.27
C GLN A 59 1.75 -0.94 -15.73
N LEU A 60 1.71 -2.26 -15.49
CA LEU A 60 0.61 -3.13 -15.89
C LEU A 60 -0.56 -3.01 -14.91
N ALA A 61 -0.25 -2.92 -13.61
CA ALA A 61 -1.24 -2.72 -12.55
C ALA A 61 -1.65 -1.25 -12.37
N HIS A 62 -1.01 -0.31 -13.09
CA HIS A 62 -1.16 1.14 -12.91
C HIS A 62 -0.98 1.57 -11.45
N GLN A 63 -0.03 0.91 -10.78
CA GLN A 63 0.26 1.07 -9.36
C GLN A 63 1.63 1.71 -9.19
N THR A 64 1.71 2.69 -8.30
CA THR A 64 2.96 3.31 -7.87
C THR A 64 3.04 3.23 -6.36
N GLU A 65 4.17 2.75 -5.85
CA GLU A 65 4.49 2.74 -4.43
C GLU A 65 5.81 3.48 -4.21
N PHE A 66 5.90 4.29 -3.16
CA PHE A 66 7.16 4.89 -2.75
C PHE A 66 7.23 5.06 -1.24
N ALA A 67 8.44 4.91 -0.71
CA ALA A 67 8.73 5.06 0.69
C ALA A 67 9.40 6.41 0.98
N LEU A 68 9.04 6.99 2.12
CA LEU A 68 9.65 8.19 2.67
C LEU A 68 10.08 7.91 4.12
N ALA A 69 11.16 8.55 4.55
CA ALA A 69 11.53 8.67 5.95
C ALA A 69 11.37 10.12 6.40
N LEU A 70 10.76 10.31 7.57
CA LEU A 70 10.51 11.61 8.19
C LEU A 70 11.12 11.62 9.59
N ALA A 71 11.65 12.76 10.02
CA ALA A 71 12.12 12.95 11.39
C ALA A 71 10.97 13.14 12.40
N GLN A 72 9.75 13.35 11.90
CA GLN A 72 8.54 13.64 12.67
C GLN A 72 7.90 12.36 13.22
N GLY A 73 7.06 12.53 14.25
CA GLY A 73 6.23 11.47 14.81
C GLY A 73 5.08 11.04 13.88
N VAL A 74 4.48 9.88 14.17
CA VAL A 74 3.37 9.33 13.37
C VAL A 74 2.16 10.27 13.30
N GLU A 75 1.76 10.85 14.44
CA GLU A 75 0.60 11.75 14.50
C GLU A 75 0.85 13.05 13.72
N GLU A 76 2.05 13.62 13.82
CA GLU A 76 2.44 14.83 13.10
C GLU A 76 2.46 14.60 11.58
N ALA A 77 3.04 13.48 11.14
CA ALA A 77 2.99 13.07 9.73
C ALA A 77 1.55 12.83 9.25
N ALA A 78 0.69 12.22 10.08
CA ALA A 78 -0.72 12.02 9.74
C ALA A 78 -1.45 13.36 9.56
N GLN A 79 -1.24 14.31 10.48
CA GLN A 79 -1.79 15.66 10.39
C GLN A 79 -1.32 16.38 9.12
N TYR A 80 -0.04 16.28 8.78
CA TYR A 80 0.50 16.82 7.53
C TYR A 80 -0.29 16.30 6.32
N TYR A 81 -0.45 14.97 6.20
CA TYR A 81 -1.15 14.39 5.05
C TYR A 81 -2.64 14.76 5.03
N LEU A 82 -3.33 14.76 6.16
CA LEU A 82 -4.76 15.10 6.22
C LEU A 82 -5.04 16.52 5.74
N VAL A 83 -4.18 17.48 6.09
CA VAL A 83 -4.33 18.88 5.64
C VAL A 83 -3.94 19.03 4.17
N ASN A 84 -2.78 18.51 3.77
CA ASN A 84 -2.22 18.79 2.47
C ASN A 84 -2.85 17.97 1.33
N LEU A 85 -3.37 16.77 1.62
CA LEU A 85 -4.16 16.02 0.63
C LEU A 85 -5.43 16.79 0.26
N VAL A 86 -6.18 17.27 1.25
CA VAL A 86 -7.40 18.07 1.00
C VAL A 86 -7.07 19.37 0.27
N SER A 87 -5.98 20.04 0.67
CA SER A 87 -5.51 21.28 0.02
C SER A 87 -5.11 21.06 -1.44
N SER A 88 -4.68 19.84 -1.80
CA SER A 88 -4.30 19.44 -3.16
C SER A 88 -5.46 18.78 -3.94
N GLY A 89 -6.69 18.93 -3.44
CA GLY A 89 -7.91 18.47 -4.11
C GLY A 89 -8.19 16.97 -4.00
N TYR A 90 -7.51 16.26 -3.11
CA TYR A 90 -7.86 14.88 -2.78
C TYR A 90 -8.98 14.82 -1.75
N VAL A 91 -9.78 13.77 -1.81
CA VAL A 91 -10.79 13.42 -0.80
C VAL A 91 -10.19 12.38 0.12
N VAL A 92 -10.19 12.64 1.43
CA VAL A 92 -9.85 11.63 2.44
C VAL A 92 -11.07 10.76 2.68
N GLU A 93 -10.96 9.46 2.39
CA GLU A 93 -12.05 8.49 2.49
C GLU A 93 -12.09 7.83 3.87
N SER A 94 -10.91 7.57 4.44
CA SER A 94 -10.76 7.08 5.80
C SER A 94 -9.42 7.54 6.40
N SER A 95 -9.41 7.69 7.71
CA SER A 95 -8.20 8.02 8.48
C SER A 95 -8.35 7.42 9.87
N ALA A 96 -7.40 6.58 10.26
CA ALA A 96 -7.37 5.96 11.57
C ALA A 96 -5.96 5.55 11.93
N GLY A 97 -5.62 5.67 13.21
CA GLY A 97 -4.32 5.32 13.72
C GLY A 97 -4.14 5.68 15.19
N ASP A 98 -2.91 5.50 15.61
CA ASP A 98 -2.36 5.88 16.90
C ASP A 98 -0.91 6.35 16.71
N ASP A 99 -0.21 6.59 17.82
CA ASP A 99 1.16 7.12 17.84
C ASP A 99 2.21 6.15 17.24
N THR A 100 1.84 4.90 16.95
CA THR A 100 2.74 3.88 16.40
C THR A 100 2.44 3.56 14.94
N ARG A 101 1.19 3.69 14.51
CA ARG A 101 0.77 3.46 13.13
C ARG A 101 -0.44 4.31 12.75
N TRP A 102 -0.42 4.86 11.55
CA TRP A 102 -1.56 5.55 10.96
C TRP A 102 -1.81 5.12 9.52
N GLY A 103 -3.08 4.97 9.15
CA GLY A 103 -3.51 4.70 7.79
C GLY A 103 -4.47 5.78 7.28
N ILE A 104 -4.24 6.26 6.07
CA ILE A 104 -5.11 7.22 5.37
C ILE A 104 -5.44 6.64 4.00
N SER A 105 -6.73 6.54 3.67
CA SER A 105 -7.19 6.25 2.30
C SER A 105 -7.68 7.53 1.65
N PHE A 106 -7.34 7.73 0.38
CA PHE A 106 -7.71 8.94 -0.34
C PHE A 106 -8.05 8.66 -1.81
N SER A 107 -8.74 9.61 -2.43
CA SER A 107 -9.08 9.57 -3.84
C SER A 107 -9.06 10.93 -4.51
N ARG A 108 -8.86 10.93 -5.84
CA ARG A 108 -9.03 12.11 -6.70
C ARG A 108 -9.42 11.69 -8.11
N GLY A 109 -10.67 11.92 -8.48
CA GLY A 109 -11.21 11.40 -9.74
C GLY A 109 -11.14 9.87 -9.80
N ALA A 110 -10.40 9.33 -10.78
CA ALA A 110 -10.13 7.90 -10.94
C ALA A 110 -8.98 7.38 -10.06
N LEU A 111 -8.16 8.28 -9.50
CA LEU A 111 -7.04 7.90 -8.64
C LEU A 111 -7.55 7.45 -7.27
N ARG A 112 -7.02 6.32 -6.79
CA ARG A 112 -7.18 5.82 -5.42
C ARG A 112 -5.81 5.62 -4.79
N GLY A 113 -5.67 5.87 -3.50
CA GLY A 113 -4.39 5.64 -2.85
C GLY A 113 -4.49 5.52 -1.35
N THR A 114 -3.38 5.10 -0.76
CA THR A 114 -3.20 5.01 0.67
C THR A 114 -1.89 5.64 1.10
N VAL A 115 -1.89 6.21 2.30
CA VAL A 115 -0.68 6.57 3.05
C VAL A 115 -0.66 5.69 4.28
N ARG A 116 0.43 4.93 4.45
CA ARG A 116 0.68 4.14 5.65
C ARG A 116 1.89 4.72 6.37
N ILE A 117 1.70 5.10 7.62
CA ILE A 117 2.70 5.73 8.47
C ILE A 117 3.01 4.77 9.61
N GLU A 118 4.27 4.46 9.85
CA GLU A 118 4.71 3.56 10.91
C GLU A 118 5.89 4.17 11.67
N ALA A 119 5.85 4.13 13.00
CA ALA A 119 6.94 4.59 13.84
C ALA A 119 8.25 3.87 13.49
N GLY A 120 9.33 4.66 13.40
CA GLY A 120 10.69 4.19 13.22
C GLY A 120 11.56 4.56 14.42
N GLU A 121 12.85 4.22 14.37
CA GLU A 121 13.77 4.45 15.49
C GLU A 121 14.00 5.95 15.80
N THR A 122 13.96 6.81 14.78
CA THR A 122 14.29 8.24 14.87
C THR A 122 13.21 9.17 14.32
N GLY A 123 12.02 8.64 14.05
CA GLY A 123 10.92 9.36 13.40
C GLY A 123 9.85 8.39 12.91
N CYS A 124 9.40 8.53 11.66
CA CYS A 124 8.50 7.56 11.04
C CYS A 124 8.87 7.23 9.60
N SER A 125 8.41 6.06 9.17
CA SER A 125 8.41 5.63 7.78
C SER A 125 7.02 5.83 7.19
N VAL A 126 6.96 6.31 5.96
CA VAL A 126 5.72 6.50 5.22
C VAL A 126 5.81 5.70 3.94
N VAL A 127 4.78 4.89 3.67
CA VAL A 127 4.61 4.22 2.39
C VAL A 127 3.36 4.79 1.75
N VAL A 128 3.53 5.36 0.57
CA VAL A 128 2.44 5.87 -0.26
C VAL A 128 2.19 4.88 -1.38
N ASN A 129 0.93 4.49 -1.56
CA ASN A 129 0.50 3.65 -2.66
C ASN A 129 -0.57 4.40 -3.47
N ILE A 130 -0.39 4.49 -4.79
CA ILE A 130 -1.29 5.18 -5.71
C ILE A 130 -1.66 4.20 -6.82
N ASN A 131 -2.96 4.00 -7.01
CA ASN A 131 -3.55 3.23 -8.10
C ASN A 131 -4.34 4.18 -9.00
N GLN A 132 -3.97 4.22 -10.26
CA GLN A 132 -4.75 4.89 -11.28
C GLN A 132 -5.64 3.84 -11.95
N SER A 133 -6.96 4.04 -11.99
CA SER A 133 -7.77 3.18 -12.84
C SER A 133 -7.35 3.45 -14.28
N GLY A 134 -6.86 2.43 -14.98
CA GLY A 134 -6.47 2.53 -16.39
C GLY A 134 -7.62 3.17 -17.19
N GLY A 135 -7.30 4.25 -17.90
CA GLY A 135 -8.23 4.95 -18.79
C GLY A 135 -8.53 4.15 -20.05
#